data_AF-X1P5H6-F1
#
_entry.id   AF-X1P5H6-F1
#
_cell.length_a   1.000
_cell.length_b   1.000
_cell.length_c   1.000
_cell.angle_alpha   90.00
_cell.angle_beta   90.00
_cell.angle_gamma   90.00
#
_symmetry.space_group_name_H-M   'P 1'
#
loop_
_entity.id
_entity.type
_entity.pdbx_description
1 polymer ?
#
loop_
_entity_poly.entity_id
_entity_poly.type
_entity_poly.pdbx_seq_one_letter_code
_entity_poly.pdbx_strand_id
1 'polypeptide(L)'
;ANIKVHEKIGKVLEVKDLSFAGGMDDERAWVANLTDVEALDIIYDVCHEATEKTGIRFGIGLDLAADRLWNPETKEYEYQREGKSRTTEEQINFLSSLIERYSLFYVEDAFHSDDYLSFAVLNKKYGKRCFICADDLFASNPERTKRGIKLNSANAMILKPNQVGTLTAILET
;
A
#
# COMPACT_ATOMS: atom_id res chain seq x y z
N ALA A 1 1.86 21.53 0.24
CA ALA A 1 1.37 20.98 1.52
C ALA A 1 2.12 19.68 1.86
N ASN A 2 2.14 18.68 0.98
CA ASN A 2 2.86 17.40 1.18
C ASN A 2 4.35 17.53 1.56
N ILE A 3 5.11 18.44 0.93
CA ILE A 3 6.54 18.65 1.28
C ILE A 3 6.70 18.99 2.77
N LYS A 4 5.83 19.84 3.33
CA LYS A 4 5.88 20.21 4.75
C LYS A 4 5.51 19.05 5.67
N VAL A 5 4.60 18.18 5.24
CA VAL A 5 4.25 16.94 5.95
C VAL A 5 5.43 15.98 5.95
N HIS A 6 6.09 15.78 4.80
CA HIS A 6 7.30 14.97 4.67
C HIS A 6 8.44 15.49 5.58
N GLU A 7 8.73 16.80 5.55
CA GLU A 7 9.72 17.41 6.44
C GLU A 7 9.37 17.25 7.93
N LYS A 8 8.09 17.38 8.28
CA LYS A 8 7.61 17.22 9.65
C LYS A 8 7.74 15.77 10.11
N ILE A 9 7.46 14.78 9.26
CA ILE A 9 7.70 13.36 9.55
C ILE A 9 9.19 13.15 9.83
N GLY A 10 10.10 13.68 9.01
CA GLY A 10 11.55 13.60 9.26
C GLY A 10 11.95 14.08 10.68
N LYS A 11 11.39 15.22 11.12
CA LYS A 11 11.60 15.73 12.49
C LYS A 11 11.03 14.84 13.59
N VAL A 12 9.93 14.14 13.33
CA VAL A 12 9.36 13.17 14.28
C VAL A 12 10.27 11.93 14.36
N LEU A 13 10.81 11.48 13.23
CA LEU A 13 11.74 10.35 13.16
C LEU A 13 13.03 10.61 13.94
N GLU A 14 13.60 11.83 13.90
CA GLU A 14 14.76 12.22 14.71
C GLU A 14 14.57 11.99 16.23
N VAL A 15 13.32 12.02 16.71
CA VAL A 15 12.99 11.78 18.13
C VAL A 15 12.61 10.32 18.39
N LYS A 16 11.95 9.66 17.42
CA LYS A 16 11.39 8.31 17.58
C LYS A 16 12.40 7.20 17.32
N ASP A 17 13.28 7.38 16.34
CA ASP A 17 14.35 6.44 16.01
C ASP A 17 15.70 7.10 16.27
N LEU A 18 16.35 6.73 17.37
CA LEU A 18 17.65 7.29 17.77
C LEU A 18 18.77 6.95 16.77
N SER A 19 18.56 5.99 15.87
CA SER A 19 19.49 5.64 14.81
C SER A 19 19.22 6.39 13.50
N PHE A 20 18.14 7.16 13.43
CA PHE A 20 17.76 7.89 12.23
C PHE A 20 18.74 9.04 11.94
N ALA A 21 19.44 8.94 10.81
CA ALA A 21 20.41 9.92 10.35
C ALA A 21 19.93 10.77 9.16
N GLY A 22 18.61 10.79 8.89
CA GLY A 22 18.05 11.48 7.72
C GLY A 22 18.25 10.75 6.40
N GLY A 23 18.44 9.43 6.44
CA GLY A 23 18.57 8.59 5.25
C GLY A 23 17.27 8.53 4.44
N MET A 24 17.41 8.50 3.11
CA MET A 24 16.30 8.35 2.18
C MET A 24 16.61 7.27 1.15
N ASP A 25 15.57 6.62 0.63
CA ASP A 25 15.68 5.65 -0.47
C ASP A 25 15.61 6.32 -1.86
N ASP A 26 15.53 5.49 -2.90
CA ASP A 26 15.46 5.91 -4.30
C ASP A 26 14.18 6.70 -4.61
N GLU A 27 13.12 6.52 -3.82
CA GLU A 27 11.84 7.23 -3.93
C GLU A 27 11.79 8.51 -3.08
N ARG A 28 12.90 8.83 -2.38
CA ARG A 28 13.01 9.94 -1.41
C ARG A 28 12.09 9.76 -0.20
N ALA A 29 11.67 8.54 0.11
CA ALA A 29 11.02 8.22 1.36
C ALA A 29 12.05 8.16 2.48
N TRP A 30 11.64 8.55 3.69
CA TRP A 30 12.51 8.44 4.87
C TRP A 30 12.72 6.97 5.24
N VAL A 31 13.97 6.61 5.52
CA VAL A 31 14.33 5.26 5.98
C VAL A 31 14.62 5.29 7.47
N ALA A 32 13.76 4.63 8.26
CA ALA A 32 13.86 4.56 9.71
C ALA A 32 13.63 3.14 10.23
N ASN A 33 14.21 2.83 11.38
CA ASN A 33 14.06 1.53 12.03
C ASN A 33 12.78 1.46 12.88
N LEU A 34 11.64 1.37 12.20
CA LEU A 34 10.30 1.26 12.80
C LEU A 34 9.57 0.00 12.35
N THR A 35 8.58 -0.42 13.14
CA THR A 35 7.54 -1.36 12.68
C THR A 35 6.55 -0.67 11.74
N ASP A 36 5.82 -1.45 10.94
CA ASP A 36 4.84 -0.94 9.98
C ASP A 36 3.75 -0.09 10.66
N VAL A 37 3.30 -0.54 11.83
CA VAL A 37 2.28 0.15 12.64
C VAL A 37 2.80 1.45 13.21
N GLU A 38 4.04 1.50 13.70
CA GLU A 38 4.66 2.74 14.19
C GLU A 38 4.83 3.77 13.08
N ALA A 39 5.23 3.32 11.88
CA ALA A 39 5.35 4.19 10.72
C ALA A 39 3.99 4.78 10.32
N LEU A 40 2.93 3.96 10.27
CA LEU A 40 1.58 4.41 10.00
C LEU A 40 1.01 5.33 11.08
N ASP A 41 1.29 5.07 12.36
CA ASP A 41 0.89 5.95 13.48
C ASP A 41 1.51 7.35 13.29
N ILE A 42 2.81 7.44 12.99
CA ILE A 42 3.49 8.72 12.75
C ILE A 42 2.89 9.46 11.54
N ILE A 43 2.70 8.75 10.42
CA ILE A 43 2.13 9.36 9.21
C ILE A 43 0.71 9.85 9.47
N TYR A 44 -0.10 9.06 10.17
CA TYR A 44 -1.47 9.41 10.52
C TYR A 44 -1.54 10.66 11.38
N ASP A 45 -0.78 10.70 12.48
CA ASP A 45 -0.78 11.85 13.40
C ASP A 45 -0.34 13.13 12.70
N VAL A 46 0.73 13.08 11.89
CA VAL A 46 1.22 14.27 11.17
C VAL A 46 0.24 14.73 10.10
N CYS A 47 -0.37 13.80 9.35
CA CYS A 47 -1.40 14.13 8.36
C CYS A 47 -2.66 14.71 9.01
N HIS A 48 -3.05 14.19 10.17
CA HIS A 48 -4.19 14.68 10.93
C HIS A 48 -3.93 16.10 11.45
N GLU A 49 -2.80 16.34 12.09
CA GLU A 49 -2.36 17.68 12.55
C GLU A 49 -2.32 18.67 11.38
N ALA A 50 -1.79 18.25 10.22
CA ALA A 50 -1.74 19.09 9.02
C ALA A 50 -3.14 19.40 8.49
N THR A 51 -4.07 18.45 8.54
CA THR A 51 -5.47 18.63 8.14
C THR A 51 -6.15 19.66 9.04
N GLU A 52 -6.03 19.52 10.37
CA GLU A 52 -6.62 20.46 11.32
C GLU A 52 -6.10 21.89 11.15
N LYS A 53 -4.80 22.05 10.90
CA LYS A 53 -4.17 23.37 10.76
C LYS A 53 -4.48 24.06 9.44
N THR A 54 -4.68 23.31 8.36
CA THR A 54 -4.76 23.88 7.00
C THR A 54 -6.14 23.78 6.37
N GLY A 55 -7.02 22.91 6.90
CA GLY A 55 -8.28 22.52 6.27
C GLY A 55 -8.12 21.64 5.02
N ILE A 56 -6.89 21.30 4.63
CA ILE A 56 -6.59 20.42 3.49
C ILE A 56 -6.58 18.97 3.97
N ARG A 57 -7.42 18.12 3.38
CA ARG A 57 -7.43 16.68 3.69
C ARG A 57 -6.22 15.98 3.06
N PHE A 58 -5.50 15.21 3.87
CA PHE A 58 -4.45 14.31 3.41
C PHE A 58 -4.96 12.86 3.41
N GLY A 59 -4.89 12.20 2.26
CA GLY A 59 -5.17 10.76 2.14
C GLY A 59 -3.89 9.96 2.38
N ILE A 60 -3.99 8.89 3.17
CA ILE A 60 -2.86 7.99 3.43
C ILE A 60 -2.99 6.78 2.51
N GLY A 61 -1.88 6.42 1.87
CA GLY A 61 -1.76 5.25 1.01
C GLY A 61 -0.73 4.27 1.54
N LEU A 62 -0.86 3.00 1.16
CA LEU A 62 0.09 1.96 1.47
C LEU A 62 0.31 1.08 0.24
N ASP A 63 1.56 0.91 -0.19
CA ASP A 63 1.97 -0.15 -1.10
C ASP A 63 2.59 -1.27 -0.25
N LEU A 64 1.97 -2.46 -0.31
CA LEU A 64 2.46 -3.63 0.43
C LEU A 64 3.54 -4.40 -0.32
N ALA A 65 3.52 -4.37 -1.67
CA ALA A 65 4.24 -5.31 -2.52
C ALA A 65 4.18 -6.75 -1.96
N ALA A 66 2.97 -7.27 -1.67
CA ALA A 66 2.77 -8.46 -0.84
C ALA A 66 3.40 -9.74 -1.43
N ASP A 67 3.72 -9.78 -2.71
CA ASP A 67 4.53 -10.85 -3.33
C ASP A 67 5.90 -11.03 -2.64
N ARG A 68 6.49 -9.95 -2.11
CA ARG A 68 7.76 -10.01 -1.37
C ARG A 68 7.62 -10.67 0.00
N LEU A 69 6.40 -10.75 0.51
CA LEU A 69 6.07 -11.37 1.79
C LEU A 69 5.55 -12.80 1.60
N TRP A 70 5.09 -13.15 0.41
CA TRP A 70 4.45 -14.43 0.14
C TRP A 70 5.45 -15.58 0.05
N ASN A 71 5.25 -16.62 0.87
CA ASN A 71 5.96 -17.88 0.76
C ASN A 71 5.09 -18.91 0.00
N PRO A 72 5.52 -19.38 -1.19
CA PRO A 72 4.74 -20.33 -2.00
C PRO A 72 4.66 -21.74 -1.42
N GLU A 73 5.59 -22.15 -0.54
CA GLU A 73 5.61 -23.47 0.09
C GLU A 73 4.59 -23.55 1.23
N THR A 74 4.60 -22.54 2.11
CA THR A 74 3.68 -22.48 3.27
C THR A 74 2.32 -21.87 2.91
N LYS A 75 2.25 -21.10 1.82
CA LYS A 75 1.09 -20.30 1.40
C LYS A 75 0.69 -19.27 2.47
N GLU A 76 1.69 -18.61 3.04
CA GLU A 76 1.55 -17.58 4.07
C GLU A 76 2.36 -16.33 3.74
N TYR A 77 1.98 -15.20 4.31
CA TYR A 77 2.70 -13.93 4.26
C TYR A 77 3.63 -13.80 5.48
N GLU A 78 4.93 -13.77 5.24
CA GLU A 78 5.97 -13.75 6.26
C GLU A 78 6.45 -12.33 6.58
N TYR A 79 6.05 -11.83 7.74
CA TYR A 79 6.49 -10.54 8.28
C TYR A 79 7.68 -10.75 9.21
N GLN A 80 8.88 -10.86 8.61
CA GLN A 80 10.11 -11.23 9.33
C GLN A 80 10.43 -10.29 10.50
N ARG A 81 10.21 -8.97 10.34
CA ARG A 81 10.47 -7.97 11.41
C ARG A 81 9.53 -8.15 12.61
N GLU A 82 8.34 -8.68 12.39
CA GLU A 82 7.37 -8.99 13.44
C GLU A 82 7.52 -10.42 13.98
N GLY A 83 8.28 -11.29 13.29
CA GLY A 83 8.34 -12.72 13.59
C GLY A 83 6.98 -13.42 13.42
N LYS A 84 6.15 -12.95 12.48
CA LYS A 84 4.79 -13.48 12.26
C LYS A 84 4.61 -13.96 10.83
N SER A 85 3.90 -15.07 10.69
CA SER A 85 3.33 -15.50 9.42
C SER A 85 1.82 -15.31 9.47
N ARG A 86 1.22 -14.94 8.34
CA ARG A 86 -0.23 -14.73 8.20
C ARG A 86 -0.74 -15.57 7.04
N THR A 87 -1.76 -16.37 7.29
CA THR A 87 -2.58 -16.94 6.21
C THR A 87 -3.27 -15.82 5.42
N THR A 88 -3.80 -16.12 4.24
CA THR A 88 -4.57 -15.15 3.45
C THR A 88 -5.75 -14.54 4.23
N GLU A 89 -6.44 -15.31 5.06
CA GLU A 89 -7.54 -14.78 5.89
C GLU A 89 -7.03 -13.80 6.95
N GLU A 90 -5.93 -14.15 7.63
CA GLU A 90 -5.29 -13.25 8.60
C GLU A 90 -4.74 -11.99 7.93
N GLN A 91 -4.23 -12.09 6.70
CA GLN A 91 -3.78 -10.95 5.91
C GLN A 91 -4.94 -10.01 5.56
N ILE A 92 -6.10 -10.54 5.13
CA ILE A 92 -7.32 -9.75 4.88
C ILE A 92 -7.76 -9.03 6.16
N ASN A 93 -7.73 -9.71 7.31
CA ASN A 93 -8.12 -9.14 8.60
C ASN A 93 -7.13 -8.06 9.06
N PHE A 94 -5.84 -8.30 8.88
CA PHE A 94 -4.79 -7.33 9.17
C PHE A 94 -4.96 -6.07 8.32
N LEU A 95 -5.05 -6.21 6.99
CA LEU A 95 -5.28 -5.08 6.08
C LEU A 95 -6.58 -4.34 6.36
N SER A 96 -7.66 -5.08 6.66
CA SER A 96 -8.92 -4.51 7.11
C SER A 96 -8.73 -3.58 8.31
N SER A 97 -7.98 -4.05 9.33
CA SER A 97 -7.70 -3.27 10.53
C SER A 97 -6.90 -2.00 10.21
N LEU A 98 -5.95 -2.05 9.27
CA LEU A 98 -5.16 -0.88 8.87
C LEU A 98 -6.04 0.14 8.12
N ILE A 99 -6.87 -0.32 7.19
CA ILE A 99 -7.81 0.54 6.44
C ILE A 99 -8.77 1.25 7.37
N GLU A 100 -9.28 0.57 8.41
CA GLU A 100 -10.18 1.14 9.40
C GLU A 100 -9.46 2.09 10.35
N ARG A 101 -8.35 1.65 10.96
CA ARG A 101 -7.60 2.42 11.96
C ARG A 101 -7.04 3.71 11.40
N TYR A 102 -6.47 3.67 10.19
CA TYR A 102 -5.80 4.81 9.58
C TYR A 102 -6.62 5.52 8.50
N SER A 103 -7.87 5.07 8.29
CA SER A 103 -8.74 5.59 7.22
C SER A 103 -8.02 5.63 5.87
N LEU A 104 -7.31 4.53 5.53
CA LEU A 104 -6.50 4.46 4.32
C LEU A 104 -7.34 4.79 3.09
N PHE A 105 -6.84 5.73 2.30
CA PHE A 105 -7.45 6.16 1.05
C PHE A 105 -7.02 5.28 -0.12
N TYR A 106 -5.88 4.61 0.01
CA TYR A 106 -5.24 3.82 -1.04
C TYR A 106 -4.49 2.62 -0.45
N VAL A 107 -4.64 1.45 -1.06
CA VAL A 107 -3.91 0.22 -0.76
C VAL A 107 -3.53 -0.44 -2.07
N GLU A 108 -2.24 -0.63 -2.31
CA GLU A 108 -1.65 -1.28 -3.48
C GLU A 108 -1.06 -2.64 -3.11
N ASP A 109 -1.20 -3.59 -4.03
CA ASP A 109 -0.61 -4.93 -3.99
C ASP A 109 -0.72 -5.63 -2.63
N ALA A 110 -1.96 -5.64 -2.12
CA ALA A 110 -2.37 -6.20 -0.84
C ALA A 110 -2.10 -7.71 -0.66
N PHE A 111 -2.09 -8.46 -1.76
CA PHE A 111 -1.99 -9.92 -1.77
C PHE A 111 -1.05 -10.39 -2.89
N HIS A 112 -0.70 -11.67 -2.86
CA HIS A 112 0.04 -12.34 -3.93
C HIS A 112 -0.59 -12.05 -5.31
N SER A 113 0.22 -11.80 -6.33
CA SER A 113 -0.21 -11.28 -7.64
C SER A 113 -1.11 -12.22 -8.46
N ASP A 114 -1.38 -13.45 -8.01
CA ASP A 114 -2.38 -14.32 -8.63
C ASP A 114 -3.64 -14.54 -7.77
N ASP A 115 -3.75 -13.89 -6.61
CA ASP A 115 -4.89 -14.01 -5.69
C ASP A 115 -6.01 -12.99 -5.94
N TYR A 116 -6.59 -13.06 -7.14
CA TYR A 116 -7.72 -12.21 -7.57
C TYR A 116 -8.91 -12.26 -6.61
N LEU A 117 -9.12 -13.37 -5.90
CA LEU A 117 -10.29 -13.55 -5.04
C LEU A 117 -10.12 -12.80 -3.72
N SER A 118 -8.95 -12.85 -3.09
CA SER A 118 -8.68 -12.08 -1.88
C SER A 118 -8.74 -10.57 -2.14
N PHE A 119 -8.21 -10.13 -3.29
CA PHE A 119 -8.41 -8.77 -3.78
C PHE A 119 -9.91 -8.42 -3.88
N ALA A 120 -10.72 -9.30 -4.50
CA ALA A 120 -12.16 -9.06 -4.63
C ALA A 120 -12.90 -8.99 -3.27
N VAL A 121 -12.48 -9.78 -2.28
CA VAL A 121 -13.00 -9.71 -0.91
C VAL A 121 -12.71 -8.34 -0.31
N LEU A 122 -11.47 -7.87 -0.39
CA LEU A 122 -11.06 -6.58 0.15
C LEU A 122 -11.76 -5.42 -0.58
N ASN A 123 -11.81 -5.47 -1.91
CA ASN A 123 -12.50 -4.48 -2.75
C ASN A 123 -14.01 -4.43 -2.49
N LYS A 124 -14.66 -5.58 -2.30
CA LYS A 124 -16.08 -5.62 -1.90
C LYS A 124 -16.31 -4.92 -0.56
N LYS A 125 -15.39 -5.04 0.39
CA LYS A 125 -15.51 -4.45 1.73
C LYS A 125 -15.22 -2.94 1.75
N TYR A 126 -14.18 -2.48 1.03
CA TYR A 126 -13.68 -1.11 1.16
C TYR A 126 -13.60 -0.30 -0.14
N GLY A 127 -13.80 -0.92 -1.30
CA GLY A 127 -13.63 -0.29 -2.62
C GLY A 127 -14.53 0.92 -2.91
N LYS A 128 -15.50 1.24 -2.05
CA LYS A 128 -16.29 2.47 -2.15
C LYS A 128 -15.61 3.70 -1.52
N ARG A 129 -14.64 3.49 -0.63
CA ARG A 129 -13.98 4.56 0.14
C ARG A 129 -12.45 4.50 0.15
N CYS A 130 -11.89 3.38 -0.30
CA CYS A 130 -10.46 3.12 -0.41
C CYS A 130 -10.18 2.61 -1.82
N PHE A 131 -9.16 3.13 -2.47
CA PHE A 131 -8.65 2.57 -3.71
C PHE A 131 -7.88 1.28 -3.40
N ILE A 132 -8.42 0.15 -3.83
CA ILE A 132 -7.71 -1.13 -3.87
C ILE A 132 -7.05 -1.19 -5.25
N CYS A 133 -5.77 -0.88 -5.28
CA CYS A 133 -4.97 -0.71 -6.48
C CYS A 133 -4.23 -2.00 -6.82
N ALA A 134 -4.26 -2.35 -8.11
CA ALA A 134 -3.52 -3.46 -8.67
C ALA A 134 -2.34 -2.93 -9.49
N ASP A 135 -1.12 -3.22 -9.05
CA ASP A 135 0.08 -3.11 -9.86
C ASP A 135 0.46 -4.50 -10.39
N ASP A 136 1.06 -5.38 -9.59
CA ASP A 136 1.49 -6.71 -10.04
C ASP A 136 0.33 -7.65 -10.40
N LEU A 137 -0.82 -7.51 -9.73
CA LEU A 137 -2.03 -8.28 -10.06
C LEU A 137 -2.47 -8.06 -11.52
N PHE A 138 -2.38 -6.83 -12.03
CA PHE A 138 -2.74 -6.50 -13.41
C PHE A 138 -1.52 -6.44 -14.33
N ALA A 139 -0.36 -6.06 -13.82
CA ALA A 139 0.93 -5.93 -14.51
C ALA A 139 0.83 -5.14 -15.83
N SER A 140 -0.03 -4.12 -15.86
CA SER A 140 -0.41 -3.38 -17.08
C SER A 140 -0.88 -4.27 -18.25
N ASN A 141 -1.27 -5.53 -17.99
CA ASN A 141 -1.58 -6.54 -19.00
C ASN A 141 -3.10 -6.62 -19.25
N PRO A 142 -3.58 -6.44 -20.49
CA PRO A 142 -5.01 -6.43 -20.80
C PRO A 142 -5.79 -7.67 -20.35
N GLU A 143 -5.20 -8.86 -20.45
CA GLU A 143 -5.89 -10.11 -20.08
C GLU A 143 -5.99 -10.28 -18.56
N ARG A 144 -4.94 -9.93 -17.81
CA ARG A 144 -4.96 -9.88 -16.34
C ARG A 144 -5.96 -8.83 -15.84
N THR A 145 -5.94 -7.63 -16.44
CA THR A 145 -6.91 -6.57 -16.14
C THR A 145 -8.35 -7.01 -16.40
N LYS A 146 -8.66 -7.57 -17.59
CA LYS A 146 -9.99 -8.09 -17.92
C LYS A 146 -10.47 -9.14 -16.92
N ARG A 147 -9.58 -10.05 -16.50
CA ARG A 147 -9.88 -11.04 -15.46
C ARG A 147 -10.22 -10.37 -14.13
N GLY A 148 -9.42 -9.39 -13.71
CA GLY A 148 -9.64 -8.60 -12.50
C GLY A 148 -10.98 -7.86 -12.50
N ILE A 149 -11.32 -7.22 -13.61
CA ILE A 149 -12.62 -6.55 -13.79
C ILE A 149 -13.77 -7.55 -13.65
N LYS A 150 -13.69 -8.71 -14.32
CA LYS A 150 -14.72 -9.76 -14.24
C LYS A 150 -14.96 -10.26 -12.82
N LEU A 151 -13.90 -10.35 -12.02
CA LEU A 151 -13.94 -10.81 -10.63
C LEU A 151 -14.17 -9.67 -9.63
N ASN A 152 -14.22 -8.42 -10.08
CA ASN A 152 -14.28 -7.23 -9.25
C ASN A 152 -13.14 -7.19 -8.21
N SER A 153 -11.93 -7.55 -8.63
CA SER A 153 -10.76 -7.71 -7.76
C SER A 153 -10.20 -6.37 -7.26
N ALA A 154 -10.18 -5.34 -8.09
CA ALA A 154 -9.61 -4.04 -7.76
C ALA A 154 -10.49 -2.92 -8.35
N ASN A 155 -10.34 -1.69 -7.86
CA ASN A 155 -11.04 -0.51 -8.36
C ASN A 155 -10.09 0.59 -8.88
N ALA A 156 -8.78 0.35 -8.79
CA ALA A 156 -7.71 1.17 -9.33
C ALA A 156 -6.61 0.27 -9.89
N MET A 157 -5.77 0.82 -10.77
CA MET A 157 -4.60 0.12 -11.28
C MET A 157 -3.44 1.08 -11.49
N ILE A 158 -2.22 0.56 -11.36
CA ILE A 158 -1.01 1.25 -11.80
C ILE A 158 -0.73 0.88 -13.25
N LEU A 159 -0.44 1.90 -14.07
CA LEU A 159 -0.04 1.74 -15.47
C LEU A 159 1.44 2.07 -15.62
N LYS A 160 2.24 1.07 -15.97
CA LYS A 160 3.69 1.19 -16.20
C LYS A 160 3.98 0.97 -17.69
N PRO A 161 4.22 2.02 -18.49
CA PRO A 161 4.49 1.89 -19.93
C PRO A 161 5.61 0.92 -20.28
N ASN A 162 6.62 0.80 -19.42
CA ASN A 162 7.72 -0.16 -19.58
C ASN A 162 7.31 -1.63 -19.40
N GLN A 163 6.16 -1.94 -18.76
CA GLN A 163 5.65 -3.31 -18.65
C GLN A 163 5.02 -3.80 -19.97
N VAL A 164 4.50 -2.89 -20.80
CA VAL A 164 3.86 -3.23 -22.10
C VAL A 164 4.64 -2.77 -23.33
N GLY A 165 5.64 -1.91 -23.15
CA GLY A 165 6.62 -1.52 -24.17
C GLY A 165 6.19 -0.43 -25.16
N THR A 166 4.89 -0.14 -25.31
CA THR A 166 4.41 0.90 -26.24
C THR A 166 3.27 1.73 -25.66
N LEU A 167 3.16 3.00 -26.10
CA LEU A 167 2.03 3.87 -25.74
C LEU A 167 0.69 3.34 -26.27
N THR A 168 0.69 2.72 -27.45
CA THR A 168 -0.51 2.10 -28.03
C THR A 168 -1.03 0.98 -27.13
N ALA A 169 -0.13 0.10 -26.65
CA ALA A 169 -0.52 -0.97 -25.75
C ALA A 169 -1.07 -0.43 -24.41
N ILE A 170 -0.51 0.66 -23.87
CA ILE A 170 -1.06 1.32 -22.67
C ILE A 170 -2.48 1.86 -22.91
N LEU A 171 -2.76 2.42 -24.10
CA LEU A 171 -4.08 2.94 -24.43
C LEU A 171 -5.14 1.83 -24.61
N GLU A 172 -4.71 0.61 -24.89
CA GLU A 172 -5.58 -0.56 -25.07
C GLU A 172 -5.88 -1.32 -23.76
N THR A 173 -5.03 -1.15 -22.73
CA THR A 173 -5.20 -1.72 -21.38
C THR A 173 -6.30 -0.99 -20.60
#